data_AF-A0ABD3SRY6-F1
#
_entry.id   AF-A0ABD3SRY6-F1
#
_cell.length_a   1.000
_cell.length_b   1.000
_cell.length_c   1.000
_cell.angle_alpha   90.00
_cell.angle_beta   90.00
_cell.angle_gamma   90.00
#
_symmetry.space_group_name_H-M   'P 1'
#
loop_
_entity.id
_entity.type
_entity.pdbx_description
1 polymer ?
#
loop_
_entity_poly.entity_id
_entity_poly.type
_entity_poly.pdbx_seq_one_letter_code
_entity_poly.pdbx_strand_id
1 'polypeptide(L)'
;MFWTNRTPAPAQETPLFISRADHLSSYLNHPVLNPSTRRVTDDTFDTVFETTNGLALMLRIYLPADVNRTPSMTLHGIRATHPWLDNGMRVTGYRQTANDQSWRDSNMMLGDAVYEILRHFQENPRECLSLYFLDCFRLLSARYFPLLNRRLSPGPLAELLEVTDENLRRLHESFHNPNRVVPPPDTPLIDNGYSRPADVLLPNDENDTDDNDVDGLIPPIPSSFPEFDTMTLSEVKRIAENEEFLNLYVEATPEIATLRELKSSIEASNVESARANLARKNNIEALFAEIATLKQDLSDKVQQYKRLDAEQLALTQPPQVEDVIRKLHKAKKDALNESENFAKRWVEMGGDDVGDFVQKFIDVRLVYRTREAKADILECQKSKLK
;
A
#
# COMPACT_ATOMS: atom_id res chain seq x y z
N MET A 1 44.01 -5.76 -70.53
CA MET A 1 44.10 -4.93 -69.31
C MET A 1 42.72 -4.86 -68.68
N PHE A 2 42.47 -5.58 -67.60
CA PHE A 2 41.23 -5.49 -66.82
C PHE A 2 41.64 -5.16 -65.38
N TRP A 3 41.34 -3.93 -64.95
CA TRP A 3 41.53 -3.49 -63.57
C TRP A 3 40.33 -3.98 -62.75
N THR A 4 40.56 -4.93 -61.84
CA THR A 4 39.55 -5.36 -60.88
C THR A 4 39.54 -4.39 -59.69
N ASN A 5 38.49 -3.56 -59.62
CA ASN A 5 38.21 -2.74 -58.45
C ASN A 5 37.92 -3.66 -57.24
N ARG A 6 38.91 -3.84 -56.37
CA ARG A 6 38.70 -4.40 -55.02
C ARG A 6 37.99 -3.34 -54.18
N THR A 7 36.69 -3.51 -53.98
CA THR A 7 35.95 -2.80 -52.94
C THR A 7 36.56 -3.15 -51.58
N PRO A 8 37.01 -2.17 -50.78
CA PRO A 8 37.54 -2.44 -49.45
C PRO A 8 36.42 -3.07 -48.59
N ALA A 9 36.75 -4.16 -47.89
CA ALA A 9 35.84 -4.81 -46.97
C ALA A 9 35.36 -3.78 -45.93
N PRO A 10 34.05 -3.72 -45.62
CA PRO A 10 33.54 -2.80 -44.62
C PRO A 10 34.26 -3.08 -43.29
N ALA A 11 34.76 -2.01 -42.66
CA ALA A 11 35.36 -2.09 -41.34
C ALA A 11 34.38 -2.80 -40.39
N GLN A 12 34.81 -3.91 -39.81
CA GLN A 12 34.05 -4.59 -38.77
C GLN A 12 33.97 -3.65 -37.57
N GLU A 13 32.83 -2.99 -37.38
CA GLU A 13 32.54 -2.23 -36.18
C GLU A 13 32.55 -3.20 -35.01
N THR A 14 33.45 -2.96 -34.04
CA THR A 14 33.50 -3.73 -32.81
C THR A 14 32.16 -3.56 -32.07
N PRO A 15 31.48 -4.65 -31.71
CA PRO A 15 30.19 -4.56 -31.03
C PRO A 15 30.33 -3.76 -29.73
N LEU A 16 29.50 -2.73 -29.58
CA LEU A 16 29.46 -1.91 -28.38
C LEU A 16 29.04 -2.77 -27.19
N PHE A 17 29.90 -2.84 -26.18
CA PHE A 17 29.60 -3.57 -24.95
C PHE A 17 28.71 -2.69 -24.06
N ILE A 18 27.43 -3.05 -23.96
CA ILE A 18 26.47 -2.36 -23.08
C ILE A 18 26.62 -2.93 -21.67
N SER A 19 26.85 -2.07 -20.68
CA SER A 19 26.98 -2.52 -19.29
C SER A 19 25.61 -2.77 -18.65
N ARG A 20 25.58 -3.53 -17.54
CA ARG A 20 24.34 -3.71 -16.74
C ARG A 20 23.79 -2.38 -16.25
N ALA A 21 24.68 -1.44 -15.91
CA ALA A 21 24.29 -0.11 -15.45
C ALA A 21 23.60 0.69 -16.58
N ASP A 22 24.05 0.54 -17.83
CA ASP A 22 23.43 1.18 -18.98
C ASP A 22 22.04 0.60 -19.27
N HIS A 23 21.88 -0.72 -19.20
CA HIS A 23 20.57 -1.36 -19.30
C HIS A 23 19.61 -0.87 -18.21
N LEU A 24 20.05 -0.83 -16.95
CA LEU A 24 19.23 -0.33 -15.84
C LEU A 24 18.89 1.15 -15.98
N SER A 25 19.86 1.98 -16.36
CA SER A 25 19.66 3.41 -16.57
C SER A 25 18.66 3.66 -17.70
N SER A 26 18.80 2.94 -18.82
CA SER A 26 17.84 3.00 -19.93
C SER A 26 16.43 2.64 -19.49
N TYR A 27 16.27 1.58 -18.69
CA TYR A 27 14.97 1.11 -18.24
C TYR A 27 14.33 2.02 -17.17
N LEU A 28 15.08 2.39 -16.14
CA LEU A 28 14.57 3.21 -15.04
C LEU A 28 14.34 4.66 -15.45
N ASN A 29 15.08 5.18 -16.42
CA ASN A 29 14.90 6.55 -16.93
C ASN A 29 14.08 6.62 -18.23
N HIS A 30 13.48 5.51 -18.67
CA HIS A 30 12.63 5.51 -19.86
C HIS A 30 11.37 6.38 -19.61
N PRO A 31 11.04 7.35 -20.47
CA PRO A 31 10.00 8.35 -20.20
C PRO A 31 8.61 7.73 -20.01
N VAL A 32 8.33 6.61 -20.67
CA VAL A 32 7.04 5.91 -20.57
C VAL A 32 7.02 4.90 -19.41
N LEU A 33 8.15 4.27 -19.09
CA LEU A 33 8.18 3.15 -18.12
C LEU A 33 8.43 3.65 -16.69
N ASN A 34 9.19 4.74 -16.53
CA ASN A 34 9.59 5.28 -15.23
C ASN A 34 8.41 5.47 -14.26
N PRO A 35 7.27 6.10 -14.66
CA PRO A 35 6.16 6.34 -13.74
C PRO A 35 5.48 5.06 -13.24
N SER A 36 5.64 3.95 -13.96
CA SER A 36 4.94 2.69 -13.69
C SER A 36 5.88 1.56 -13.29
N THR A 37 7.17 1.86 -13.08
CA THR A 37 8.19 0.88 -12.73
C THR A 37 8.58 1.01 -11.26
N ARG A 38 8.60 -0.12 -10.56
CA ARG A 38 9.11 -0.23 -9.19
C ARG A 38 10.20 -1.28 -9.10
N ARG A 39 11.12 -1.06 -8.17
CA ARG A 39 12.13 -2.06 -7.78
C ARG A 39 11.53 -3.00 -6.74
N VAL A 40 11.66 -4.32 -6.95
CA VAL A 40 11.22 -5.35 -6.01
C VAL A 40 12.42 -5.91 -5.24
N THR A 41 13.48 -6.26 -5.96
CA THR A 41 14.78 -6.68 -5.40
C THR A 41 15.91 -6.04 -6.21
N ASP A 42 17.16 -6.38 -5.92
CA ASP A 42 18.30 -5.80 -6.64
C ASP A 42 18.35 -6.17 -8.13
N ASP A 43 17.76 -7.31 -8.48
CA ASP A 43 17.71 -7.86 -9.84
C ASP A 43 16.29 -7.96 -10.40
N THR A 44 15.26 -7.64 -9.61
CA THR A 44 13.85 -7.79 -10.01
C THR A 44 13.10 -6.48 -9.95
N PHE A 45 12.39 -6.18 -11.02
CA PHE A 45 11.61 -4.97 -11.21
C PHE A 45 10.22 -5.33 -11.70
N ASP A 46 9.22 -4.54 -11.32
CA ASP A 46 7.86 -4.69 -11.82
C ASP A 46 7.46 -3.43 -12.59
N THR A 47 6.93 -3.56 -13.80
CA THR A 47 6.28 -2.49 -14.54
C THR A 47 4.79 -2.78 -14.70
N VAL A 48 3.95 -1.84 -14.28
CA VAL A 48 2.50 -1.91 -14.46
C VAL A 48 2.12 -1.20 -15.76
N PHE A 49 1.16 -1.75 -16.50
CA PHE A 49 0.66 -1.14 -17.72
C PHE A 49 -0.81 -1.47 -17.94
N GLU A 50 -1.51 -0.60 -18.66
CA GLU A 50 -2.92 -0.78 -19.02
C GLU A 50 -3.02 -1.17 -20.49
N THR A 51 -3.77 -2.23 -20.80
CA THR A 51 -4.06 -2.68 -22.17
C THR A 51 -5.21 -1.90 -22.79
N THR A 52 -5.37 -1.95 -24.11
CA THR A 52 -6.45 -1.22 -24.83
C THR A 52 -7.87 -1.62 -24.43
N ASN A 53 -8.06 -2.76 -23.77
CA ASN A 53 -9.32 -3.19 -23.18
C ASN A 53 -9.51 -2.77 -21.70
N GLY A 54 -8.63 -1.93 -21.16
CA GLY A 54 -8.71 -1.40 -19.80
C GLY A 54 -8.27 -2.36 -18.68
N LEU A 55 -7.51 -3.41 -19.00
CA LEU A 55 -6.94 -4.31 -17.99
C LEU A 55 -5.56 -3.80 -17.53
N ALA A 56 -5.40 -3.63 -16.22
CA ALA A 56 -4.09 -3.37 -15.62
C ALA A 56 -3.32 -4.67 -15.44
N LEU A 57 -2.18 -4.80 -16.10
CA LEU A 57 -1.29 -5.95 -16.05
C LEU A 57 0.05 -5.56 -15.43
N MET A 58 0.78 -6.54 -14.90
CA MET A 58 2.12 -6.37 -14.36
C MET A 58 3.10 -7.26 -15.09
N LEU A 59 4.15 -6.65 -15.66
CA LEU A 59 5.31 -7.37 -16.18
C LEU A 59 6.39 -7.36 -15.10
N ARG A 60 6.85 -8.54 -14.68
CA ARG A 60 8.01 -8.71 -13.81
C ARG A 60 9.25 -8.97 -14.65
N ILE A 61 10.26 -8.12 -14.50
CA ILE A 61 11.53 -8.16 -15.20
C ILE A 61 12.59 -8.65 -14.21
N TYR A 62 13.28 -9.73 -14.55
CA TYR A 62 14.48 -10.18 -13.86
C TYR A 62 15.70 -9.92 -14.75
N LEU A 63 16.63 -9.11 -14.25
CA LEU A 63 17.87 -8.75 -14.93
C LEU A 63 19.05 -9.42 -14.21
N PRO A 64 19.66 -10.46 -14.80
CA PRO A 64 20.79 -11.15 -14.18
C PRO A 64 22.01 -10.23 -13.99
N ALA A 65 22.85 -10.55 -13.01
CA ALA A 65 24.11 -9.84 -12.79
C ALA A 65 25.11 -10.01 -13.96
N ASP A 66 25.07 -11.16 -14.63
CA ASP A 66 25.85 -11.44 -15.84
C ASP A 66 25.19 -10.78 -17.06
N VAL A 67 25.85 -9.74 -17.60
CA VAL A 67 25.40 -9.00 -18.80
C VAL A 67 25.31 -9.87 -20.05
N ASN A 68 25.95 -11.04 -20.07
CA ASN A 68 25.85 -11.96 -21.20
C ASN A 68 24.57 -12.79 -21.18
N ARG A 69 23.82 -12.77 -20.07
CA ARG A 69 22.56 -13.49 -19.93
C ARG A 69 21.38 -12.59 -20.29
N THR A 70 20.41 -13.17 -20.99
CA THR A 70 19.19 -12.49 -21.41
C THR A 70 18.33 -12.14 -20.19
N PRO A 71 17.78 -10.91 -20.11
CA PRO A 71 16.75 -10.61 -19.12
C PRO A 71 15.51 -11.49 -19.32
N SER A 72 14.91 -11.96 -18.23
CA SER A 72 13.65 -12.72 -18.30
C SER A 72 12.48 -11.86 -17.87
N MET A 73 11.40 -11.88 -18.63
CA MET A 73 10.20 -11.11 -18.36
C MET A 73 9.00 -12.04 -18.24
N THR A 74 8.15 -11.83 -17.23
CA THR A 74 7.01 -12.69 -16.93
C THR A 74 5.79 -11.85 -16.57
N LEU A 75 4.64 -12.12 -17.17
CA LEU A 75 3.38 -11.50 -16.72
C LEU A 75 2.97 -12.10 -15.38
N HIS A 76 2.84 -11.25 -14.37
CA HIS A 76 2.55 -11.66 -13.01
C HIS A 76 1.04 -11.55 -12.71
N GLY A 77 0.51 -12.53 -11.98
CA GLY A 77 -0.85 -12.48 -11.44
C GLY A 77 -1.99 -12.78 -12.43
N ILE A 78 -1.67 -13.14 -13.67
CA ILE A 78 -2.67 -13.48 -14.69
C ILE A 78 -2.30 -14.77 -15.43
N ARG A 79 -3.28 -15.39 -16.07
CA ARG A 79 -3.07 -16.41 -17.10
C ARG A 79 -3.67 -15.92 -18.41
N ALA A 80 -2.85 -15.89 -19.45
CA ALA A 80 -3.18 -15.38 -20.77
C ALA A 80 -2.62 -16.30 -21.85
N THR A 81 -3.35 -16.44 -22.95
CA THR A 81 -2.85 -17.14 -24.13
C THR A 81 -2.41 -16.10 -25.14
N HIS A 82 -1.10 -16.00 -25.38
CA HIS A 82 -0.54 -15.03 -26.30
C HIS A 82 0.65 -15.64 -27.05
N PRO A 83 0.86 -15.35 -28.35
CA PRO A 83 1.97 -15.92 -29.14
C PRO A 83 3.37 -15.65 -28.56
N TRP A 84 3.50 -14.59 -27.76
CA TRP A 84 4.74 -14.24 -27.08
C TRP A 84 4.89 -14.80 -25.67
N LEU A 85 3.88 -15.48 -25.14
CA LEU A 85 3.91 -16.04 -23.79
C LEU A 85 3.98 -17.56 -23.84
N ASP A 86 4.79 -18.14 -22.97
CA ASP A 86 4.73 -19.57 -22.69
C ASP A 86 3.65 -19.91 -21.64
N ASN A 87 3.51 -21.20 -21.31
CA ASN A 87 2.57 -21.67 -20.29
C ASN A 87 2.85 -21.11 -18.88
N GLY A 88 4.07 -20.62 -18.62
CA GLY A 88 4.50 -19.98 -17.39
C GLY A 88 4.37 -18.45 -17.40
N MET A 89 3.67 -17.89 -18.41
CA MET A 89 3.54 -16.45 -18.63
C MET A 89 4.85 -15.72 -18.87
N ARG A 90 5.91 -16.45 -19.24
CA ARG A 90 7.20 -15.87 -19.61
C ARG A 90 7.17 -15.41 -21.05
N VAL A 91 7.74 -14.23 -21.30
CA VAL A 91 7.88 -13.68 -22.65
C VAL A 91 8.96 -14.46 -23.39
N THR A 92 8.56 -15.24 -24.40
CA THR A 92 9.43 -16.11 -25.21
C THR A 92 9.34 -15.81 -26.71
N GLY A 93 8.24 -15.20 -27.20
CA GLY A 93 8.08 -14.89 -28.62
C GLY A 93 8.70 -13.57 -29.08
N TYR A 94 9.27 -12.77 -28.17
CA TYR A 94 10.05 -11.59 -28.53
C TYR A 94 11.47 -12.01 -28.91
N ARG A 95 11.80 -11.91 -30.20
CA ARG A 95 13.00 -12.51 -30.81
C ARG A 95 14.31 -12.06 -30.15
N GLN A 96 14.39 -10.79 -29.76
CA GLN A 96 15.58 -10.18 -29.17
C GLN A 96 15.87 -10.72 -27.77
N THR A 97 14.85 -11.19 -27.03
CA THR A 97 15.01 -11.78 -25.70
C THR A 97 14.79 -13.29 -25.69
N ALA A 98 14.81 -13.94 -26.86
CA ALA A 98 14.57 -15.38 -26.95
C ALA A 98 15.76 -16.21 -26.41
N ASN A 99 16.99 -15.71 -26.58
CA ASN A 99 18.21 -16.35 -26.09
C ASN A 99 19.38 -15.36 -25.98
N ASP A 100 20.43 -15.76 -25.26
CA ASP A 100 21.59 -14.93 -24.92
C ASP A 100 22.33 -14.39 -26.14
N GLN A 101 22.38 -15.17 -27.23
CA GLN A 101 23.01 -14.73 -28.47
C GLN A 101 22.19 -13.64 -29.16
N SER A 102 20.88 -13.83 -29.26
CA SER A 102 19.97 -12.86 -29.88
C SER A 102 19.93 -11.54 -29.12
N TRP A 103 20.04 -11.58 -27.79
CA TRP A 103 20.13 -10.40 -26.94
C TRP A 103 21.39 -9.59 -27.25
N ARG A 104 22.56 -10.25 -27.24
CA ARG A 104 23.84 -9.61 -27.57
C ARG A 104 23.87 -9.04 -28.98
N ASP A 105 23.40 -9.81 -29.96
CA ASP A 105 23.40 -9.41 -31.37
C ASP A 105 22.42 -8.25 -31.66
N SER A 106 21.42 -8.05 -30.79
CA SER A 106 20.44 -6.98 -30.97
C SER A 106 20.98 -5.59 -30.64
N ASN A 107 22.04 -5.49 -29.83
CA ASN A 107 22.56 -4.23 -29.27
C ASN A 107 21.46 -3.32 -28.68
N MET A 108 20.38 -3.92 -28.17
CA MET A 108 19.19 -3.23 -27.68
C MET A 108 19.31 -2.95 -26.18
N MET A 109 18.89 -1.76 -25.75
CA MET A 109 18.83 -1.43 -24.33
C MET A 109 17.61 -2.09 -23.67
N LEU A 110 17.65 -2.28 -22.34
CA LEU A 110 16.56 -2.95 -21.61
C LEU A 110 15.27 -2.12 -21.65
N GLY A 111 15.37 -0.79 -21.54
CA GLY A 111 14.21 0.10 -21.61
C GLY A 111 13.44 -0.07 -22.92
N ASP A 112 14.14 -0.07 -24.05
CA ASP A 112 13.54 -0.22 -25.38
C ASP A 112 12.91 -1.60 -25.55
N ALA A 113 13.59 -2.66 -25.10
CA ALA A 113 13.07 -4.02 -25.16
C ALA A 113 11.77 -4.18 -24.35
N VAL A 114 11.74 -3.67 -23.11
CA VAL A 114 10.54 -3.72 -22.27
C VAL A 114 9.42 -2.88 -22.89
N TYR A 115 9.73 -1.68 -23.39
CA TYR A 115 8.74 -0.81 -24.03
C TYR A 115 8.09 -1.45 -25.26
N GLU A 116 8.88 -2.08 -26.13
CA GLU A 116 8.38 -2.82 -27.30
C GLU A 116 7.44 -3.98 -26.91
N ILE A 117 7.81 -4.72 -25.86
CA ILE A 117 6.96 -5.79 -25.31
C ILE A 117 5.65 -5.25 -24.75
N LEU A 118 5.72 -4.18 -23.96
CA LEU A 118 4.52 -3.56 -23.39
C LEU A 118 3.60 -3.01 -24.48
N ARG A 119 4.16 -2.27 -25.45
CA ARG A 119 3.41 -1.76 -26.60
C ARG A 119 2.71 -2.89 -27.35
N HIS A 120 3.40 -4.00 -27.59
CA HIS A 120 2.82 -5.16 -28.26
C HIS A 120 1.63 -5.74 -27.47
N PHE A 121 1.75 -5.91 -26.15
CA PHE A 121 0.65 -6.39 -25.30
C PHE A 121 -0.51 -5.40 -25.22
N GLN A 122 -0.24 -4.10 -25.28
CA GLN A 122 -1.28 -3.07 -25.30
C GLN A 122 -2.08 -3.08 -26.60
N GLU A 123 -1.41 -3.22 -27.74
CA GLU A 123 -2.01 -3.23 -29.07
C GLU A 123 -2.67 -4.57 -29.43
N ASN A 124 -2.15 -5.69 -28.90
CA ASN A 124 -2.60 -7.04 -29.22
C ASN A 124 -3.04 -7.83 -27.97
N PRO A 125 -4.03 -7.36 -27.20
CA PRO A 125 -4.55 -8.09 -26.05
C PRO A 125 -5.44 -9.25 -26.53
N ARG A 126 -4.88 -10.28 -27.19
CA ARG A 126 -5.66 -11.45 -27.59
C ARG A 126 -5.94 -12.34 -26.37
N GLU A 127 -7.20 -12.74 -26.23
CA GLU A 127 -7.76 -13.80 -25.34
C GLU A 127 -7.01 -14.06 -24.01
N CYS A 128 -6.57 -13.00 -23.32
CA CYS A 128 -6.53 -13.03 -21.86
C CYS A 128 -7.94 -13.40 -21.44
N LEU A 129 -8.20 -14.52 -20.77
CA LEU A 129 -9.27 -14.70 -19.77
C LEU A 129 -9.44 -16.21 -19.44
N SER A 130 -8.56 -16.72 -18.58
CA SER A 130 -9.03 -17.48 -17.41
C SER A 130 -8.43 -16.81 -16.19
N LEU A 131 -9.07 -15.73 -15.78
CA LEU A 131 -8.73 -15.00 -14.56
C LEU A 131 -9.31 -15.78 -13.37
N TYR A 132 -8.50 -16.59 -12.70
CA TYR A 132 -8.77 -16.97 -11.32
C TYR A 132 -8.50 -15.73 -10.45
N PHE A 133 -9.47 -14.83 -10.38
CA PHE A 133 -9.31 -13.41 -10.03
C PHE A 133 -9.21 -13.12 -8.52
N LEU A 134 -8.95 -14.11 -7.64
CA LEU A 134 -9.08 -13.87 -6.19
C LEU A 134 -7.80 -13.36 -5.47
N ASP A 135 -6.58 -13.60 -5.97
CA ASP A 135 -5.41 -13.37 -5.10
C ASP A 135 -4.54 -12.14 -5.45
N CYS A 136 -4.47 -11.70 -6.71
CA CYS A 136 -3.57 -10.59 -7.08
C CYS A 136 -4.14 -9.18 -6.86
N PHE A 137 -5.46 -9.01 -6.90
CA PHE A 137 -6.06 -7.68 -6.75
C PHE A 137 -6.01 -7.16 -5.30
N ARG A 138 -6.02 -8.06 -4.30
CA ARG A 138 -5.87 -7.68 -2.88
C ARG A 138 -4.49 -7.12 -2.54
N LEU A 139 -3.43 -7.58 -3.21
CA LEU A 139 -2.06 -7.14 -2.93
C LEU A 139 -1.66 -5.87 -3.71
N LEU A 140 -2.29 -5.60 -4.86
CA LEU A 140 -1.99 -4.43 -5.69
C LEU A 140 -2.81 -3.19 -5.32
N SER A 141 -4.08 -3.35 -4.94
CA SER A 141 -4.96 -2.23 -4.57
C SER A 141 -4.59 -1.55 -3.24
N ALA A 142 -3.96 -2.28 -2.32
CA ALA A 142 -3.57 -1.73 -1.01
C ALA A 142 -2.27 -0.89 -1.03
N ARG A 143 -1.49 -0.89 -2.12
CA ARG A 143 -0.18 -0.21 -2.16
C ARG A 143 0.09 0.71 -3.36
N TYR A 144 -0.68 0.66 -4.45
CA TYR A 144 -0.22 1.29 -5.72
C TYR A 144 -1.05 2.43 -6.31
N PHE A 145 -2.30 2.68 -5.92
CA PHE A 145 -3.08 3.77 -6.52
C PHE A 145 -4.14 4.34 -5.55
N PRO A 146 -3.97 5.56 -4.99
CA PRO A 146 -5.00 6.20 -4.17
C PRO A 146 -6.14 6.85 -4.99
N LEU A 147 -6.00 6.97 -6.32
CA LEU A 147 -6.89 7.84 -7.13
C LEU A 147 -7.79 7.13 -8.14
N LEU A 148 -7.72 5.81 -8.25
CA LEU A 148 -8.58 5.05 -9.17
C LEU A 148 -9.11 3.79 -8.50
N ASN A 149 -10.11 3.94 -7.63
CA ASN A 149 -11.04 2.85 -7.37
C ASN A 149 -12.42 3.38 -6.96
N ARG A 150 -13.30 3.47 -7.95
CA ARG A 150 -14.76 3.44 -7.77
C ARG A 150 -15.28 2.38 -8.73
N ARG A 151 -15.90 1.34 -8.16
CA ARG A 151 -16.51 0.13 -8.77
C ARG A 151 -15.61 -1.12 -8.78
N LEU A 152 -15.84 -2.02 -7.82
CA LEU A 152 -16.50 -3.33 -8.01
C LEU A 152 -16.57 -4.09 -6.66
N SER A 153 -17.70 -4.75 -6.43
CA SER A 153 -18.24 -5.31 -5.17
C SER A 153 -17.94 -6.83 -4.99
N PRO A 154 -18.51 -7.61 -4.04
CA PRO A 154 -17.94 -7.84 -2.71
C PRO A 154 -17.80 -9.34 -2.33
N GLY A 155 -17.00 -9.64 -1.31
CA GLY A 155 -16.93 -10.94 -0.63
C GLY A 155 -16.24 -10.81 0.74
N PRO A 156 -16.64 -11.59 1.76
CA PRO A 156 -16.57 -11.17 3.16
C PRO A 156 -15.16 -11.25 3.72
N LEU A 157 -14.77 -10.21 4.46
CA LEU A 157 -13.63 -10.22 5.38
C LEU A 157 -14.13 -9.79 6.76
N ALA A 158 -14.54 -10.77 7.55
CA ALA A 158 -14.11 -10.84 8.93
C ALA A 158 -12.73 -11.53 8.91
N GLU A 159 -11.79 -11.10 9.76
CA GLU A 159 -10.35 -11.48 9.75
C GLU A 159 -9.48 -10.80 8.69
N LEU A 160 -9.09 -9.54 8.94
CA LEU A 160 -7.69 -9.16 9.11
C LEU A 160 -7.64 -7.65 9.43
N LEU A 161 -7.63 -7.33 10.72
CA LEU A 161 -7.11 -6.06 11.21
C LEU A 161 -5.99 -6.46 12.17
N GLU A 162 -4.86 -6.87 11.60
CA GLU A 162 -3.62 -6.91 12.36
C GLU A 162 -3.28 -5.45 12.68
N VAL A 163 -3.58 -5.08 13.92
CA VAL A 163 -3.22 -3.80 14.50
C VAL A 163 -1.70 -3.79 14.62
N THR A 164 -1.02 -3.18 13.64
CA THR A 164 0.46 -3.05 13.61
C THR A 164 1.00 -2.05 14.64
N ASP A 165 0.18 -1.65 15.59
CA ASP A 165 0.54 -0.68 16.63
C ASP A 165 0.50 -1.37 18.00
N GLU A 166 1.69 -1.60 18.55
CA GLU A 166 1.90 -2.27 19.82
C GLU A 166 1.21 -1.54 20.99
N ASN A 167 0.96 -0.24 20.85
CA ASN A 167 0.27 0.55 21.87
C ASN A 167 -1.25 0.34 21.82
N LEU A 168 -1.83 0.15 20.63
CA LEU A 168 -3.25 -0.16 20.49
C LEU A 168 -3.57 -1.61 20.90
N ARG A 169 -2.62 -2.53 20.73
CA ARG A 169 -2.74 -3.91 21.22
C ARG A 169 -2.83 -3.97 22.74
N ARG A 170 -1.97 -3.23 23.46
CA ARG A 170 -2.00 -3.14 24.93
C ARG A 170 -3.30 -2.53 25.47
N LEU A 171 -3.86 -1.57 24.74
CA LEU A 171 -5.10 -0.90 25.10
C LEU A 171 -6.32 -1.82 24.87
N HIS A 172 -6.30 -2.63 23.81
CA HIS A 172 -7.31 -3.65 23.56
C HIS A 172 -7.25 -4.80 24.59
N GLU A 173 -6.05 -5.22 24.99
CA GLU A 173 -5.83 -6.25 26.01
C GLU A 173 -6.25 -5.80 27.43
N SER A 174 -6.23 -4.49 27.73
CA SER A 174 -6.65 -3.97 29.03
C SER A 174 -8.18 -3.98 29.24
N PHE A 175 -8.96 -3.93 28.15
CA PHE A 175 -10.42 -3.93 28.22
C PHE A 175 -11.06 -5.32 28.33
N HIS A 176 -10.31 -6.41 28.12
CA HIS A 176 -10.86 -7.76 27.99
C HIS A 176 -10.42 -8.77 29.06
N ASN A 177 -9.79 -8.33 30.16
CA ASN A 177 -9.36 -9.25 31.23
C ASN A 177 -10.21 -9.12 32.51
N PRO A 178 -11.24 -9.96 32.73
CA PRO A 178 -12.09 -9.90 33.93
C PRO A 178 -11.48 -10.59 35.17
N ASN A 179 -10.24 -11.09 35.12
CA ASN A 179 -9.65 -11.88 36.21
C ASN A 179 -8.33 -11.31 36.76
N ARG A 180 -8.35 -10.08 37.28
CA ARG A 180 -7.26 -9.60 38.14
C ARG A 180 -7.68 -9.63 39.60
N VAL A 181 -7.22 -10.67 40.30
CA VAL A 181 -7.32 -10.83 41.75
C VAL A 181 -6.48 -9.74 42.42
N VAL A 182 -7.13 -8.89 43.21
CA VAL A 182 -6.50 -7.89 44.08
C VAL A 182 -6.11 -8.58 45.40
N PRO A 183 -4.83 -8.58 45.84
CA PRO A 183 -4.48 -8.97 47.19
C PRO A 183 -4.68 -7.80 48.18
N PRO A 184 -4.97 -8.07 49.47
CA PRO A 184 -5.35 -7.06 50.44
C PRO A 184 -4.14 -6.27 50.98
N PRO A 185 -4.35 -5.03 51.48
CA PRO A 185 -3.28 -4.20 52.01
C PRO A 185 -3.19 -4.35 53.54
N ASP A 186 -1.99 -4.62 54.06
CA ASP A 186 -1.62 -4.37 55.46
C ASP A 186 -0.12 -4.16 55.55
N THR A 187 0.35 -2.90 55.56
CA THR A 187 1.18 -2.29 56.62
C THR A 187 1.61 -0.86 56.26
N PRO A 188 1.82 0.02 57.26
CA PRO A 188 1.84 1.47 57.08
C PRO A 188 3.27 2.01 56.95
N LEU A 189 3.51 2.93 56.01
CA LEU A 189 4.67 3.81 56.06
C LEU A 189 4.29 5.24 55.64
N ILE A 190 4.20 6.08 56.66
CA ILE A 190 4.88 7.38 56.81
C ILE A 190 4.74 8.33 55.61
N ASP A 191 3.77 9.22 55.80
CA ASP A 191 3.71 10.63 55.44
C ASP A 191 5.06 11.31 55.13
N ASN A 192 5.18 11.86 53.92
CA ASN A 192 5.56 13.26 53.74
C ASN A 192 5.16 13.70 52.34
N GLY A 193 4.11 14.51 52.29
CA GLY A 193 3.56 15.06 51.06
C GLY A 193 4.50 16.05 50.35
N TYR A 194 4.54 15.94 49.02
CA TYR A 194 4.22 17.03 48.12
C TYR A 194 3.58 16.43 46.87
N SER A 195 2.31 16.75 46.65
CA SER A 195 1.53 16.34 45.49
C SER A 195 2.09 16.99 44.22
N ARG A 196 2.58 16.17 43.28
CA ARG A 196 2.77 16.54 41.87
C ARG A 196 1.52 16.08 41.10
N PRO A 197 0.83 16.96 40.34
CA PRO A 197 -0.34 16.53 39.58
C PRO A 197 0.11 15.69 38.37
N ALA A 198 -0.73 14.70 38.06
CA ALA A 198 -0.47 13.57 37.18
C ALA A 198 -0.28 13.91 35.70
N ASP A 199 0.64 13.15 35.10
CA ASP A 199 0.63 12.54 33.76
C ASP A 199 0.29 13.41 32.55
N VAL A 200 1.33 14.06 32.03
CA VAL A 200 1.51 14.25 30.58
C VAL A 200 2.63 13.30 30.16
N LEU A 201 2.27 12.19 29.50
CA LEU A 201 3.23 11.32 28.81
C LEU A 201 3.79 12.08 27.61
N LEU A 202 4.92 12.75 27.80
CA LEU A 202 5.75 13.25 26.69
C LEU A 202 6.53 12.08 26.07
N PRO A 203 6.82 12.11 24.77
CA PRO A 203 7.68 11.12 24.14
C PRO A 203 9.06 11.18 24.80
N ASN A 204 9.61 10.01 25.12
CA ASN A 204 10.99 9.84 25.58
C ASN A 204 11.96 10.43 24.56
N ASP A 205 12.37 11.67 24.75
CA ASP A 205 13.71 12.10 24.34
C ASP A 205 14.64 11.69 25.48
N GLU A 206 15.38 10.61 25.24
CA GLU A 206 16.53 10.20 26.04
C GLU A 206 17.58 11.32 25.98
N ASN A 207 17.44 12.31 26.85
CA ASN A 207 18.57 13.08 27.33
C ASN A 207 18.48 13.02 28.85
N ASP A 208 18.81 11.83 29.39
CA ASP A 208 19.25 11.71 30.78
C ASP A 208 20.45 12.63 30.91
N THR A 209 20.21 13.89 31.28
CA THR A 209 21.26 14.73 31.85
C THR A 209 21.65 14.04 33.14
N ASP A 210 22.77 13.31 33.08
CA ASP A 210 23.43 12.72 34.24
C ASP A 210 23.55 13.82 35.30
N ASP A 211 23.16 13.54 36.54
CA ASP A 211 23.25 14.53 37.63
C ASP A 211 24.70 15.08 37.77
N ASN A 212 25.69 14.32 37.28
CA ASN A 212 27.09 14.74 37.16
C ASN A 212 27.35 15.90 36.18
N ASP A 213 26.50 16.12 35.18
CA ASP A 213 26.67 17.23 34.21
C ASP A 213 26.28 18.58 34.83
N VAL A 214 25.41 18.58 35.85
CA VAL A 214 25.00 19.80 36.58
C VAL A 214 26.08 20.23 37.57
N ASP A 215 26.74 19.27 38.22
CA ASP A 215 27.85 19.52 39.16
C ASP A 215 29.09 20.14 38.47
N GLY A 216 29.26 19.92 37.16
CA GLY A 216 30.31 20.56 36.38
C GLY A 216 30.07 22.04 36.04
N LEU A 217 28.83 22.52 36.19
CA LEU A 217 28.43 23.91 35.87
C LEU A 217 28.53 24.83 37.08
N ILE A 218 28.57 24.28 38.30
CA ILE A 218 28.72 25.03 39.54
C ILE A 218 30.22 25.13 39.85
N PRO A 219 30.81 26.34 39.95
CA PRO A 219 32.20 26.47 40.33
C PRO A 219 32.43 25.86 41.72
N PRO A 220 33.48 25.05 41.91
CA PRO A 220 33.75 24.37 43.17
C PRO A 220 34.03 25.39 44.27
N ILE A 221 33.56 25.11 45.49
CA ILE A 221 33.82 25.96 46.66
C ILE A 221 35.34 25.99 46.88
N PRO A 222 35.99 27.16 46.87
CA PRO A 222 37.42 27.26 47.13
C PRO A 222 37.74 26.77 48.54
N SER A 223 38.76 25.92 48.67
CA SER A 223 39.21 25.38 49.97
C SER A 223 40.11 26.36 50.74
N SER A 224 40.57 27.42 50.08
CA SER A 224 41.29 28.54 50.66
C SER A 224 41.07 29.79 49.82
N PHE A 225 41.25 30.97 50.42
CA PHE A 225 41.12 32.26 49.76
C PHE A 225 42.48 32.96 49.80
N PRO A 226 43.38 32.65 48.85
CA PRO A 226 44.75 33.17 48.83
C PRO A 226 44.78 34.71 48.73
N GLU A 227 43.68 35.36 48.33
CA GLU A 227 43.55 36.81 48.35
C GLU A 227 43.69 37.38 49.77
N PHE A 228 43.19 36.67 50.80
CA PHE A 228 43.31 37.09 52.20
C PHE A 228 44.74 36.97 52.74
N ASP A 229 45.55 36.05 52.20
CA ASP A 229 46.96 35.88 52.61
C ASP A 229 47.83 37.07 52.16
N THR A 230 47.38 37.82 51.15
CA THR A 230 48.07 39.00 50.60
C THR A 230 47.57 40.33 51.15
N MET A 231 46.45 40.32 51.88
CA MET A 231 45.78 41.53 52.36
C MET A 231 46.36 42.01 53.70
N THR A 232 46.33 43.32 53.97
CA THR A 232 46.86 43.83 55.25
C THR A 232 45.94 43.46 56.41
N LEU A 233 46.50 43.23 57.61
CA LEU A 233 45.74 42.82 58.80
C LEU A 233 44.64 43.84 59.18
N SER A 234 44.85 45.12 58.87
CA SER A 234 43.87 46.20 58.98
C SER A 234 42.69 46.08 58.00
N GLU A 235 42.92 45.59 56.79
CA GLU A 235 41.87 45.38 55.79
C GLU A 235 41.07 44.11 56.06
N VAL A 236 41.75 43.02 56.48
CA VAL A 236 41.09 41.79 56.92
C VAL A 236 40.19 42.06 58.14
N LYS A 237 40.69 42.85 59.10
CA LYS A 237 39.90 43.26 60.26
C LYS A 237 38.70 44.14 59.87
N ARG A 238 38.87 45.02 58.88
CA ARG A 238 37.78 45.84 58.33
C ARG A 238 36.72 44.99 57.62
N ILE A 239 37.12 43.96 56.87
CA ILE A 239 36.20 43.00 56.25
C ILE A 239 35.47 42.18 57.31
N ALA A 240 36.15 41.75 58.37
CA ALA A 240 35.56 40.94 59.44
C ALA A 240 34.59 41.73 60.34
N GLU A 241 34.82 43.03 60.55
CA GLU A 241 34.02 43.88 61.43
C GLU A 241 32.88 44.63 60.70
N ASN A 242 32.91 44.71 59.36
CA ASN A 242 31.90 45.42 58.56
C ASN A 242 31.27 44.50 57.50
N GLU A 243 30.04 44.08 57.78
CA GLU A 243 29.23 43.19 56.94
C GLU A 243 28.93 43.77 55.55
N GLU A 244 28.73 45.10 55.43
CA GLU A 244 28.54 45.74 54.12
C GLU A 244 29.80 45.64 53.27
N PHE A 245 30.97 45.79 53.88
CA PHE A 245 32.25 45.70 53.18
C PHE A 245 32.59 44.26 52.78
N LEU A 246 32.21 43.28 53.61
CA LEU A 246 32.29 41.85 53.28
C LEU A 246 31.39 41.51 52.08
N ASN A 247 30.14 41.94 52.08
CA ASN A 247 29.22 41.71 50.96
C ASN A 247 29.73 42.35 49.67
N LEU A 248 30.28 43.57 49.73
CA LEU A 248 30.84 44.24 48.56
C LEU A 248 32.07 43.50 48.00
N TYR A 249 32.89 42.93 48.88
CA TYR A 249 34.05 42.12 48.49
C TYR A 249 33.61 40.80 47.84
N VAL A 250 32.66 40.11 48.46
CA VAL A 250 32.06 38.87 47.95
C VAL A 250 31.36 39.12 46.60
N GLU A 251 30.67 40.24 46.42
CA GLU A 251 30.07 40.62 45.14
C GLU A 251 31.09 40.95 44.04
N ALA A 252 32.30 41.40 44.42
CA ALA A 252 33.39 41.69 43.50
C ALA A 252 34.18 40.43 43.07
N THR A 253 33.94 39.29 43.73
CA THR A 253 34.58 38.00 43.45
C THR A 253 34.13 37.45 42.09
N PRO A 254 35.07 37.05 41.20
CA PRO A 254 34.75 36.64 39.83
C PRO A 254 33.84 35.41 39.77
N GLU A 255 33.91 34.51 40.75
CA GLU A 255 33.05 33.32 40.87
C GLU A 255 31.57 33.67 41.07
N ILE A 256 31.27 34.78 41.73
CA ILE A 256 29.88 35.25 41.91
C ILE A 256 29.38 35.95 40.66
N ALA A 257 30.27 36.62 39.92
CA ALA A 257 29.93 37.18 38.61
C ALA A 257 29.58 36.08 37.61
N THR A 258 30.36 34.99 37.54
CA THR A 258 30.07 33.85 36.65
C THR A 258 28.78 33.13 37.03
N LEU A 259 28.51 32.94 38.33
CA LEU A 259 27.24 32.39 38.81
C LEU A 259 26.03 33.27 38.43
N ARG A 260 26.17 34.59 38.51
CA ARG A 260 25.10 35.53 38.12
C ARG A 260 24.84 35.49 36.62
N GLU A 261 25.89 35.41 35.81
CA GLU A 261 25.80 35.26 34.36
C GLU A 261 25.14 33.93 33.98
N LEU A 262 25.58 32.82 34.60
CA LEU A 262 24.98 31.49 34.40
C LEU A 262 23.49 31.51 34.76
N LYS A 263 23.13 32.08 35.92
CA LYS A 263 21.73 32.24 36.33
C LYS A 263 20.92 33.02 35.29
N SER A 264 21.42 34.17 34.85
CA SER A 264 20.75 35.00 33.85
C SER A 264 20.59 34.26 32.51
N SER A 265 21.58 33.47 32.12
CA SER A 265 21.55 32.64 30.90
C SER A 265 20.49 31.54 30.99
N ILE A 266 20.42 30.83 32.11
CA ILE A 266 19.41 29.79 32.36
C ILE A 266 18.00 30.40 32.38
N GLU A 267 17.81 31.52 33.06
CA GLU A 267 16.52 32.22 33.09
C GLU A 267 16.07 32.64 31.69
N ALA A 268 16.98 33.20 30.88
CA ALA A 268 16.69 33.58 29.50
C ALA A 268 16.34 32.36 28.63
N SER A 269 17.13 31.29 28.72
CA SER A 269 16.91 30.03 27.98
C SER A 269 15.58 29.36 28.34
N ASN A 270 15.23 29.35 29.64
CA ASN A 270 13.96 28.81 30.12
C ASN A 270 12.77 29.62 29.58
N VAL A 271 12.86 30.95 29.56
CA VAL A 271 11.82 31.82 29.02
C VAL A 271 11.67 31.62 27.51
N GLU A 272 12.77 31.52 26.77
CA GLU A 272 12.75 31.25 25.33
C GLU A 272 12.12 29.89 25.02
N SER A 273 12.53 28.85 25.74
CA SER A 273 11.98 27.50 25.62
C SER A 273 10.48 27.45 25.95
N ALA A 274 10.05 28.15 27.01
CA ALA A 274 8.64 28.25 27.38
C ALA A 274 7.81 28.94 26.28
N ARG A 275 8.34 30.03 25.69
CA ARG A 275 7.69 30.73 24.57
C ARG A 275 7.59 29.84 23.32
N ALA A 276 8.66 29.12 22.98
CA ALA A 276 8.67 28.20 21.85
C ALA A 276 7.68 27.04 22.04
N ASN A 277 7.61 26.47 23.25
CA ASN A 277 6.65 25.43 23.59
C ASN A 277 5.20 25.95 23.51
N LEU A 278 4.94 27.16 24.00
CA LEU A 278 3.62 27.78 23.94
C LEU A 278 3.19 28.07 22.49
N ALA A 279 4.12 28.47 21.62
CA ALA A 279 3.86 28.63 20.19
C ALA A 279 3.52 27.30 19.50
N ARG A 280 4.22 26.21 19.86
CA ARG A 280 3.95 24.86 19.32
C ARG A 280 2.57 24.33 19.74
N LYS A 281 2.06 24.70 20.91
CA LYS A 281 0.72 24.29 21.39
C LYS A 281 -0.38 24.63 20.38
N ASN A 282 -0.37 25.85 19.83
CA ASN A 282 -1.38 26.28 18.85
C ASN A 282 -1.34 25.43 17.57
N ASN A 283 -0.14 25.08 17.10
CA ASN A 283 0.03 24.22 15.93
C ASN A 283 -0.48 22.80 16.21
N ILE A 284 -0.20 22.26 17.41
CA ILE A 284 -0.69 20.95 17.84
C ILE A 284 -2.22 20.94 17.89
N GLU A 285 -2.85 21.98 18.48
CA GLU A 285 -4.31 22.12 18.54
C GLU A 285 -4.92 22.21 17.13
N ALA A 286 -4.30 22.95 16.21
CA ALA A 286 -4.73 23.03 14.82
C ALA A 286 -4.66 21.67 14.10
N LEU A 287 -3.55 20.93 14.26
CA LEU A 287 -3.40 19.58 13.70
C LEU A 287 -4.42 18.60 14.28
N PHE A 288 -4.72 18.66 15.58
CA PHE A 288 -5.77 17.85 16.18
C PHE A 288 -7.14 18.15 15.60
N ALA A 289 -7.46 19.43 15.36
CA ALA A 289 -8.71 19.81 14.71
C ALA A 289 -8.79 19.27 13.27
N GLU A 290 -7.69 19.33 12.50
CA GLU A 290 -7.61 18.78 11.15
C GLU A 290 -7.77 17.24 11.13
N ILE A 291 -7.12 16.54 12.06
CA ILE A 291 -7.28 15.09 12.18
C ILE A 291 -8.75 14.74 12.51
N ALA A 292 -9.39 15.51 13.39
CA ALA A 292 -10.79 15.29 13.73
C ALA A 292 -11.72 15.48 12.52
N THR A 293 -11.49 16.51 11.69
CA THR A 293 -12.29 16.75 10.48
C THR A 293 -12.05 15.66 9.43
N LEU A 294 -10.81 15.28 9.18
CA LEU A 294 -10.47 14.20 8.24
C LEU A 294 -11.06 12.85 8.65
N LYS A 295 -11.02 12.53 9.95
CA LYS A 295 -11.64 11.32 10.49
C LYS A 295 -13.15 11.31 10.28
N GLN A 296 -13.81 12.46 10.47
CA GLN A 296 -15.24 12.58 10.24
C GLN A 296 -15.59 12.43 8.75
N ASP A 297 -14.88 13.11 7.85
CA ASP A 297 -15.13 12.99 6.40
C ASP A 297 -14.92 11.55 5.92
N LEU A 298 -13.85 10.88 6.37
CA LEU A 298 -13.61 9.48 6.04
C LEU A 298 -14.79 8.58 6.48
N SER A 299 -15.29 8.78 7.70
CA SER A 299 -16.46 8.06 8.22
C SER A 299 -17.69 8.26 7.32
N ASP A 300 -17.96 9.51 6.93
CA ASP A 300 -19.10 9.86 6.07
C ASP A 300 -18.96 9.24 4.67
N LYS A 301 -17.76 9.27 4.07
CA LYS A 301 -17.48 8.63 2.77
C LYS A 301 -17.63 7.12 2.84
N VAL A 302 -17.17 6.48 3.91
CA VAL A 302 -17.34 5.03 4.12
C VAL A 302 -18.81 4.66 4.23
N GLN A 303 -19.62 5.43 4.96
CA GLN A 303 -21.07 5.20 5.04
C GLN A 303 -21.74 5.39 3.68
N GLN A 304 -21.37 6.43 2.93
CA GLN A 304 -21.88 6.67 1.58
C GLN A 304 -21.53 5.51 0.64
N TYR A 305 -20.29 5.02 0.69
CA TYR A 305 -19.84 3.88 -0.11
C TYR A 305 -20.68 2.64 0.21
N LYS A 306 -20.82 2.28 1.50
CA LYS A 306 -21.62 1.11 1.92
C LYS A 306 -23.05 1.17 1.40
N ARG A 307 -23.67 2.36 1.41
CA ARG A 307 -25.02 2.55 0.86
C ARG A 307 -25.07 2.28 -0.64
N LEU A 308 -24.13 2.84 -1.41
CA LEU A 308 -24.05 2.65 -2.86
C LEU A 308 -23.72 1.19 -3.23
N ASP A 309 -22.88 0.54 -2.44
CA ASP A 309 -22.52 -0.87 -2.61
C ASP A 309 -23.74 -1.79 -2.39
N ALA A 310 -24.54 -1.52 -1.36
CA ALA A 310 -25.79 -2.24 -1.12
C ALA A 310 -26.81 -2.06 -2.25
N GLU A 311 -26.94 -0.83 -2.77
CA GLU A 311 -27.78 -0.53 -3.94
C GLU A 311 -27.29 -1.24 -5.20
N GLN A 312 -25.97 -1.21 -5.44
CA GLN A 312 -25.36 -1.92 -6.55
C GLN A 312 -25.61 -3.43 -6.44
N LEU A 313 -25.39 -4.01 -5.26
CA LEU A 313 -25.60 -5.44 -5.03
C LEU A 313 -27.06 -5.83 -5.29
N ALA A 314 -28.02 -5.00 -4.88
CA ALA A 314 -29.43 -5.24 -5.16
C ALA A 314 -29.75 -5.23 -6.67
N LEU A 315 -29.08 -4.37 -7.45
CA LEU A 315 -29.27 -4.27 -8.90
C LEU A 315 -28.52 -5.36 -9.69
N THR A 316 -27.35 -5.78 -9.22
CA THR A 316 -26.50 -6.76 -9.91
C THR A 316 -26.70 -8.19 -9.43
N GLN A 317 -27.58 -8.41 -8.45
CA GLN A 317 -27.87 -9.75 -7.94
C GLN A 317 -28.39 -10.63 -9.08
N PRO A 318 -27.69 -11.74 -9.41
CA PRO A 318 -28.16 -12.65 -10.43
C PRO A 318 -29.49 -13.26 -9.98
N PRO A 319 -30.42 -13.55 -10.90
CA PRO A 319 -31.66 -14.22 -10.56
C PRO A 319 -31.39 -15.53 -9.81
N GLN A 320 -32.17 -15.79 -8.76
CA GLN A 320 -32.08 -17.04 -8.01
C GLN A 320 -32.32 -18.22 -8.96
N VAL A 321 -31.39 -19.19 -8.96
CA VAL A 321 -31.41 -20.33 -9.89
C VAL A 321 -32.72 -21.12 -9.76
N GLU A 322 -33.23 -21.24 -8.53
CA GLU A 322 -34.53 -21.82 -8.19
C GLU A 322 -35.68 -21.15 -8.93
N ASP A 323 -35.69 -19.82 -8.98
CA ASP A 323 -36.76 -19.07 -9.61
C ASP A 323 -36.67 -19.13 -11.14
N VAL A 324 -35.45 -19.17 -11.68
CA VAL A 324 -35.22 -19.41 -13.11
C VAL A 324 -35.71 -20.81 -13.50
N ILE A 325 -35.34 -21.84 -12.75
CA ILE A 325 -35.80 -23.22 -12.97
C ILE A 325 -37.33 -23.30 -12.91
N ARG A 326 -37.95 -22.70 -11.88
CA ARG A 326 -39.41 -22.67 -11.71
C ARG A 326 -40.11 -22.00 -12.90
N LYS A 327 -39.63 -20.84 -13.33
CA LYS A 327 -40.15 -20.12 -14.51
C LYS A 327 -39.97 -20.95 -15.78
N LEU A 328 -38.85 -21.66 -15.92
CA LEU A 328 -38.54 -22.48 -17.07
C LEU A 328 -39.45 -23.73 -17.14
N HIS A 329 -39.73 -24.41 -16.03
CA HIS A 329 -40.71 -25.50 -16.01
C HIS A 329 -42.11 -25.05 -16.37
N LYS A 330 -42.53 -23.86 -15.89
CA LYS A 330 -43.81 -23.26 -16.28
C LYS A 330 -43.84 -23.03 -17.81
N ALA A 331 -42.83 -22.35 -18.35
CA ALA A 331 -42.75 -22.08 -19.79
C ALA A 331 -42.64 -23.37 -20.65
N LYS A 332 -42.00 -24.42 -20.11
CA LYS A 332 -41.97 -25.75 -20.72
C LYS A 332 -43.39 -26.34 -20.80
N LYS A 333 -44.10 -26.36 -19.67
CA LYS A 333 -45.48 -26.88 -19.58
C LYS A 333 -46.44 -26.10 -20.47
N ASP A 334 -46.28 -24.78 -20.53
CA ASP A 334 -47.11 -23.91 -21.37
C ASP A 334 -46.91 -24.22 -22.87
N ALA A 335 -45.67 -24.41 -23.33
CA ALA A 335 -45.39 -24.83 -24.72
C ALA A 335 -45.93 -26.23 -25.05
N LEU A 336 -45.88 -27.16 -24.09
CA LEU A 336 -46.50 -28.48 -24.27
C LEU A 336 -48.00 -28.34 -24.47
N ASN A 337 -48.68 -27.63 -23.56
CA ASN A 337 -50.11 -27.39 -23.62
C ASN A 337 -50.50 -26.65 -24.91
N GLU A 338 -49.69 -25.71 -25.36
CA GLU A 338 -49.90 -24.99 -26.62
C GLU A 338 -49.89 -25.94 -27.82
N SER A 339 -48.91 -26.86 -27.90
CA SER A 339 -48.85 -27.84 -28.99
C SER A 339 -50.02 -28.82 -28.97
N GLU A 340 -50.46 -29.25 -27.78
CA GLU A 340 -51.63 -30.14 -27.62
C GLU A 340 -52.92 -29.43 -28.02
N ASN A 341 -53.10 -28.18 -27.58
CA ASN A 341 -54.26 -27.36 -27.95
C ASN A 341 -54.27 -27.06 -29.45
N PHE A 342 -53.11 -26.82 -30.06
CA PHE A 342 -52.98 -26.60 -31.49
C PHE A 342 -53.38 -27.85 -32.28
N ALA A 343 -52.89 -29.04 -31.88
CA ALA A 343 -53.28 -30.31 -32.48
C ALA A 343 -54.78 -30.57 -32.34
N LYS A 344 -55.35 -30.35 -31.16
CA LYS A 344 -56.79 -30.50 -30.91
C LYS A 344 -57.62 -29.58 -31.80
N ARG A 345 -57.27 -28.30 -31.90
CA ARG A 345 -57.98 -27.33 -32.77
C ARG A 345 -57.92 -27.73 -34.24
N TRP A 346 -56.76 -28.19 -34.72
CA TRP A 346 -56.62 -28.62 -36.11
C TRP A 346 -57.54 -29.80 -36.45
N VAL A 347 -57.67 -30.78 -35.52
CA VAL A 347 -58.61 -31.89 -35.66
C VAL A 347 -60.07 -31.41 -35.64
N GLU A 348 -60.41 -30.47 -34.74
CA GLU A 348 -61.77 -29.92 -34.61
C GLU A 348 -62.22 -29.10 -35.84
N MET A 349 -61.28 -28.45 -36.54
CA MET A 349 -61.56 -27.69 -37.76
C MET A 349 -61.64 -28.56 -39.03
N GLY A 350 -61.48 -29.88 -38.89
CA GLY A 350 -61.60 -30.82 -40.01
C GLY A 350 -60.30 -31.07 -40.79
N GLY A 351 -59.16 -30.64 -40.26
CA GLY A 351 -57.85 -30.88 -40.85
C GLY A 351 -57.59 -30.06 -42.12
N ASP A 352 -57.33 -28.76 -41.94
CA ASP A 352 -56.87 -27.84 -42.99
C ASP A 352 -55.46 -28.23 -43.50
N ASP A 353 -54.72 -27.30 -44.13
CA ASP A 353 -53.39 -27.55 -44.70
C ASP A 353 -52.45 -28.31 -43.74
N VAL A 354 -52.17 -29.55 -44.11
CA VAL A 354 -51.30 -30.47 -43.37
C VAL A 354 -49.87 -29.91 -43.30
N GLY A 355 -49.42 -29.21 -44.35
CA GLY A 355 -48.09 -28.61 -44.39
C GLY A 355 -47.91 -27.54 -43.31
N ASP A 356 -48.82 -26.57 -43.26
CA ASP A 356 -48.85 -25.51 -42.25
C ASP A 356 -49.02 -26.08 -40.82
N PHE A 357 -49.86 -27.11 -40.66
CA PHE A 357 -50.03 -27.79 -39.38
C PHE A 357 -48.72 -28.43 -38.88
N VAL A 358 -48.08 -29.25 -39.73
CA VAL A 358 -46.84 -29.95 -39.36
C VAL A 358 -45.77 -28.94 -39.00
N GLN A 359 -45.63 -27.87 -39.78
CA GLN A 359 -44.63 -26.83 -39.52
C GLN A 359 -44.84 -26.18 -38.14
N LYS A 360 -46.05 -25.65 -37.88
CA LYS A 360 -46.36 -24.97 -36.61
C LYS A 360 -46.29 -25.90 -35.39
N PHE A 361 -46.74 -27.15 -35.54
CA PHE A 361 -46.68 -28.13 -34.46
C PHE A 361 -45.23 -28.48 -34.11
N ILE A 362 -44.38 -28.67 -35.12
CA ILE A 362 -42.95 -28.92 -34.93
C ILE A 362 -42.26 -27.71 -34.28
N ASP A 363 -42.56 -26.49 -34.71
CA ASP A 363 -41.98 -25.28 -34.14
C ASP A 363 -42.28 -25.15 -32.64
N VAL A 364 -43.52 -25.36 -32.22
CA VAL A 364 -43.90 -25.31 -30.79
C VAL A 364 -43.25 -26.47 -30.01
N ARG A 365 -43.16 -27.67 -30.60
CA ARG A 365 -42.49 -28.83 -29.96
C ARG A 365 -40.98 -28.65 -29.84
N LEU A 366 -40.35 -27.97 -30.80
CA LEU A 366 -38.94 -27.62 -30.71
C LEU A 366 -38.70 -26.67 -29.54
N VAL A 367 -39.58 -25.69 -29.33
CA VAL A 367 -39.52 -24.79 -28.17
C VAL A 367 -39.67 -25.57 -26.85
N TYR A 368 -40.61 -26.51 -26.77
CA TYR A 368 -40.76 -27.41 -25.62
C TYR A 368 -39.46 -28.18 -25.32
N ARG A 369 -38.91 -28.90 -26.31
CA ARG A 369 -37.70 -29.71 -26.15
C ARG A 369 -36.48 -28.86 -25.80
N THR A 370 -36.37 -27.67 -26.39
CA THR A 370 -35.30 -26.73 -26.06
C THR A 370 -35.39 -26.27 -24.60
N ARG A 371 -36.60 -25.98 -24.10
CA ARG A 371 -36.83 -25.58 -22.71
C ARG A 371 -36.62 -26.75 -21.73
N GLU A 372 -36.98 -27.97 -22.14
CA GLU A 372 -36.72 -29.22 -21.41
C GLU A 372 -35.22 -29.44 -21.22
N ALA A 373 -34.45 -29.46 -22.31
CA ALA A 373 -33.00 -29.61 -22.23
C ALA A 373 -32.33 -28.52 -21.38
N LYS A 374 -32.78 -27.27 -21.49
CA LYS A 374 -32.27 -26.16 -20.66
C LYS A 374 -32.60 -26.33 -19.18
N ALA A 375 -33.78 -26.86 -18.84
CA ALA A 375 -34.15 -27.11 -17.45
C ALA A 375 -33.27 -28.21 -16.84
N ASP A 376 -33.09 -29.31 -17.56
CA ASP A 376 -32.27 -30.43 -17.11
C ASP A 376 -30.80 -30.03 -16.92
N ILE A 377 -30.26 -29.19 -17.80
CA ILE A 377 -28.91 -28.63 -17.66
C ILE A 377 -28.81 -27.78 -16.38
N LEU A 378 -29.76 -26.88 -16.14
CA LEU A 378 -29.74 -26.02 -14.95
C LEU A 378 -29.93 -26.81 -13.65
N GLU A 379 -30.76 -27.85 -13.65
CA GLU A 379 -30.92 -28.76 -12.52
C GLU A 379 -29.64 -29.56 -12.23
N CYS A 380 -28.96 -30.05 -13.28
CA CYS A 380 -27.68 -30.74 -13.15
C CYS A 380 -26.56 -29.81 -12.65
N GLN A 381 -26.55 -28.56 -13.09
CA GLN A 381 -25.61 -27.56 -12.57
C GLN A 381 -25.89 -27.25 -11.10
N LYS A 382 -27.16 -27.10 -10.72
CA LYS A 382 -27.57 -26.88 -9.33
C LYS A 382 -27.18 -28.05 -8.42
N SER A 383 -27.31 -29.29 -8.87
CA SER A 383 -26.92 -30.46 -8.06
C SER A 383 -25.41 -30.62 -7.89
N LYS A 384 -24.59 -30.06 -8.79
CA LYS A 384 -23.12 -30.02 -8.67
C LYS A 384 -22.58 -28.90 -7.78
N LEU A 385 -23.39 -27.88 -7.51
CA LEU A 385 -23.05 -26.73 -6.67
C LEU A 385 -23.40 -26.93 -5.19
N LYS A 386 -24.13 -28.00 -4.87
CA LYS A 386 -24.41 -28.47 -3.51
C LYS A 386 -23.45 -29.58 -3.16
#